data_AF-A0A927PRP9-F1
#
_entry.id   AF-A0A927PRP9-F1
#
_cell.length_a   1.000
_cell.length_b   1.000
_cell.length_c   1.000
_cell.angle_alpha   90.00
_cell.angle_beta   90.00
_cell.angle_gamma   90.00
#
_symmetry.space_group_name_H-M   'P 1'
#
loop_
_entity.id
_entity.type
_entity.pdbx_description
1 polymer ?
#
loop_
_entity_poly.entity_id
_entity_poly.type
_entity_poly.pdbx_seq_one_letter_code
_entity_poly.pdbx_strand_id
1 'polypeptide(L)'
;MTTAMTIAPAAAFKIATRLTSLEQEIDLAARSSARLPADLLDELARAGASPIAAQRVLDAAAATFTALVDARGKVARAHGLLLAYAKEQGLTLAYGDQFECHDFVKGLGDQAASDVVRLVAVA
;
A
#
# COMPACT_ATOMS: atom_id res chain seq x y z
N MET A 1 16.43 -28.47 -17.88
CA MET A 1 16.13 -27.12 -18.42
C MET A 1 14.75 -26.75 -17.93
N THR A 2 14.67 -26.01 -16.83
CA THR A 2 13.41 -25.59 -16.22
C THR A 2 12.85 -24.47 -17.08
N THR A 3 11.74 -24.72 -17.78
CA THR A 3 11.03 -23.72 -18.55
C THR A 3 10.61 -22.62 -17.57
N ALA A 4 11.30 -21.48 -17.57
CA ALA A 4 10.92 -20.35 -16.72
C ALA A 4 9.50 -19.95 -17.12
N MET A 5 8.56 -20.08 -16.18
CA MET A 5 7.14 -19.81 -16.44
C MET A 5 6.96 -18.30 -16.60
N THR A 6 7.02 -17.82 -17.84
CA THR A 6 6.87 -16.40 -18.16
C THR A 6 5.40 -16.01 -18.11
N ILE A 7 5.06 -15.01 -17.29
CA ILE A 7 3.72 -14.40 -17.29
C ILE A 7 3.45 -13.79 -18.68
N ALA A 8 2.30 -14.13 -19.28
CA ALA A 8 1.89 -13.56 -20.55
C ALA A 8 1.65 -12.03 -20.43
N PRO A 9 2.03 -11.21 -21.43
CA PRO A 9 1.93 -9.75 -21.34
C PRO A 9 0.53 -9.23 -21.01
N ALA A 10 -0.51 -9.84 -21.59
CA ALA A 10 -1.90 -9.49 -21.32
C ALA A 10 -2.34 -9.80 -19.88
N ALA A 11 -1.84 -10.90 -19.30
CA ALA A 11 -2.12 -11.24 -17.91
C ALA A 11 -1.42 -10.25 -16.96
N ALA A 12 -0.18 -9.92 -17.29
CA ALA A 12 0.65 -9.00 -16.55
C ALA A 12 -0.01 -7.59 -16.51
N PHE A 13 -0.43 -7.06 -17.66
CA PHE A 13 -1.18 -5.80 -17.77
C PHE A 13 -2.48 -5.83 -16.94
N LYS A 14 -3.27 -6.90 -17.04
CA LYS A 14 -4.51 -7.06 -16.26
C LYS A 14 -4.27 -7.03 -14.75
N ILE A 15 -3.17 -7.62 -14.28
CA ILE A 15 -2.80 -7.60 -12.87
C ILE A 15 -2.43 -6.17 -12.45
N ALA A 16 -1.61 -5.46 -13.24
CA ALA A 16 -1.25 -4.07 -12.93
C ALA A 16 -2.48 -3.15 -12.89
N THR A 17 -3.41 -3.26 -13.84
CA THR A 17 -4.67 -2.49 -13.81
C THR A 17 -5.45 -2.74 -12.52
N ARG A 18 -5.51 -3.99 -12.05
CA ARG A 18 -6.18 -4.35 -10.79
C ARG A 18 -5.46 -3.79 -9.58
N LEU A 19 -4.13 -3.81 -9.56
CA LEU A 19 -3.34 -3.22 -8.49
C LEU A 19 -3.55 -1.71 -8.41
N THR A 20 -3.51 -1.01 -9.55
CA THR A 20 -3.83 0.42 -9.63
C THR A 20 -5.25 0.73 -9.14
N SER A 21 -6.25 -0.07 -9.54
CA SER A 21 -7.63 0.09 -9.05
C SER A 21 -7.70 -0.06 -7.53
N LEU A 22 -7.03 -1.07 -6.98
CA LEU A 22 -7.01 -1.30 -5.54
C LEU A 22 -6.29 -0.17 -4.78
N GLU A 23 -5.20 0.36 -5.32
CA GLU A 23 -4.53 1.55 -4.78
C GLU A 23 -5.50 2.74 -4.67
N GLN A 24 -6.28 2.99 -5.74
CA GLN A 24 -7.27 4.07 -5.77
C GLN A 24 -8.43 3.85 -4.78
N GLU A 25 -8.89 2.61 -4.65
CA GLU A 25 -9.93 2.24 -3.68
C GLU A 25 -9.46 2.47 -2.23
N ILE A 26 -8.21 2.12 -1.92
CA ILE A 26 -7.62 2.38 -0.60
C ILE A 26 -7.48 3.89 -0.36
N ASP A 27 -7.00 4.64 -1.36
CA ASP A 27 -6.87 6.10 -1.27
C ASP A 27 -8.25 6.76 -1.06
N LEU A 28 -9.30 6.27 -1.72
CA LEU A 28 -10.67 6.74 -1.54
C LEU A 28 -11.21 6.39 -0.14
N ALA A 29 -10.97 5.18 0.35
CA ALA A 29 -11.36 4.77 1.70
C ALA A 29 -10.69 5.64 2.77
N ALA A 30 -9.40 5.93 2.62
CA ALA A 30 -8.66 6.80 3.53
C ALA A 30 -9.22 8.24 3.51
N ARG A 31 -9.49 8.81 2.33
CA ARG A 31 -10.04 10.17 2.18
C ARG A 31 -11.47 10.29 2.71
N SER A 32 -12.34 9.34 2.37
CA SER A 32 -13.74 9.34 2.83
C SER A 32 -13.84 9.20 4.35
N SER A 33 -12.86 8.53 4.96
CA SER A 33 -12.81 8.34 6.41
C SER A 33 -12.09 9.48 7.14
N ALA A 34 -11.42 10.41 6.47
CA ALA A 34 -10.53 11.40 7.11
C ALA A 34 -11.20 12.27 8.21
N ARG A 35 -12.52 12.47 8.14
CA ARG A 35 -13.29 13.22 9.16
C ARG A 35 -13.80 12.37 10.32
N LEU A 36 -13.79 11.05 10.16
CA LEU A 36 -14.36 10.10 11.11
C LEU A 36 -13.86 10.31 12.55
N PRO A 37 -12.56 10.56 12.83
CA PRO A 37 -12.13 10.79 14.21
C PRO A 37 -12.75 12.02 14.87
N ALA A 38 -12.95 13.10 14.11
CA ALA A 38 -13.58 14.32 14.61
C ALA A 38 -15.08 14.10 14.85
N ASP A 39 -15.77 13.48 13.88
CA ASP A 39 -17.19 13.16 13.99
C ASP A 39 -17.46 12.21 15.17
N LEU A 40 -16.60 11.21 15.37
CA LEU A 40 -16.68 10.28 16.52
C LEU A 40 -16.52 11.00 17.85
N LEU A 41 -15.53 11.90 17.96
CA LEU A 41 -15.29 12.63 19.21
C LEU A 41 -16.49 13.51 19.58
N ASP A 42 -17.04 14.23 18.60
CA ASP A 42 -18.20 15.11 18.81
C ASP A 42 -19.44 14.32 19.23
N GLU A 43 -19.74 13.20 18.56
CA GLU A 43 -20.90 12.37 18.89
C GLU A 43 -20.74 11.63 20.23
N LEU A 44 -19.53 11.16 20.56
CA LEU A 44 -19.25 10.54 21.86
C LEU A 44 -19.39 11.54 23.01
N ALA A 45 -18.93 12.79 22.81
CA ALA A 45 -19.09 13.86 23.78
C ALA A 45 -20.58 14.20 23.99
N ARG A 46 -21.36 14.30 22.92
CA ARG A 46 -22.83 14.53 22.98
C ARG A 46 -23.57 13.39 23.67
N ALA A 47 -23.13 12.15 23.47
CA ALA A 47 -23.71 10.97 24.10
C ALA A 47 -23.34 10.82 25.59
N GLY A 48 -22.49 11.70 26.14
CA GLY A 48 -22.03 11.61 27.52
C GLY A 48 -21.15 10.37 27.77
N ALA A 49 -20.45 9.90 26.74
CA ALA A 49 -19.54 8.76 26.87
C ALA A 49 -18.43 9.08 27.89
N SER A 50 -18.06 8.08 28.70
CA SER A 50 -16.90 8.25 29.58
C SER A 50 -15.64 8.45 28.74
N PRO A 51 -14.65 9.24 29.22
CA PRO A 51 -13.41 9.48 28.47
C PRO A 51 -12.69 8.19 28.06
N ILE A 52 -12.72 7.17 28.92
CA ILE A 52 -12.09 5.87 28.66
C ILE A 52 -12.80 5.13 27.52
N ALA A 53 -14.13 5.16 27.47
CA ALA A 53 -14.89 4.53 26.38
C ALA A 53 -14.65 5.27 25.05
N ALA A 54 -14.64 6.60 25.09
CA ALA A 54 -14.35 7.43 23.93
C ALA A 54 -12.96 7.17 23.36
N GLN A 55 -11.94 7.10 24.23
CA GLN A 55 -10.57 6.79 23.82
C GLN A 55 -10.47 5.45 23.07
N ARG A 56 -11.11 4.39 23.59
CA ARG A 56 -11.06 3.06 22.95
C ARG A 56 -11.65 3.04 21.55
N VAL A 57 -12.71 3.83 21.31
CA VAL A 57 -13.32 3.98 19.98
C VAL A 57 -12.38 4.73 19.04
N LEU A 58 -11.77 5.82 19.53
CA LEU A 58 -10.79 6.59 18.75
C LEU A 58 -9.54 5.78 18.43
N ASP A 59 -9.04 4.95 19.36
CA ASP A 59 -7.92 4.04 19.13
C ASP A 59 -8.23 3.02 18.02
N ALA A 60 -9.44 2.46 18.01
CA ALA A 60 -9.87 1.53 16.96
C ALA A 60 -10.00 2.23 15.60
N ALA A 61 -10.51 3.46 15.57
CA ALA A 61 -10.55 4.26 14.35
C ALA A 61 -9.12 4.55 13.85
N ALA A 62 -8.21 4.98 14.73
CA ALA A 62 -6.80 5.23 14.39
C ALA A 62 -6.11 3.98 13.83
N ALA A 63 -6.29 2.82 14.47
CA ALA A 63 -5.75 1.54 14.01
C ALA A 63 -6.23 1.18 12.59
N THR A 64 -7.47 1.54 12.25
CA THR A 64 -8.01 1.32 10.90
C THR A 64 -7.27 2.16 9.85
N PHE A 65 -6.95 3.43 10.14
CA PHE A 65 -6.15 4.26 9.23
C PHE A 65 -4.73 3.72 9.04
N THR A 66 -4.08 3.30 10.13
CA THR A 66 -2.77 2.64 10.05
C THR A 66 -2.84 1.41 9.15
N ALA A 67 -3.86 0.57 9.31
CA ALA A 67 -4.04 -0.60 8.46
C ALA A 67 -4.26 -0.26 6.97
N LEU A 68 -5.00 0.82 6.66
CA LEU A 68 -5.17 1.29 5.28
C LEU A 68 -3.86 1.78 4.67
N VAL A 69 -3.06 2.55 5.43
CA VAL A 69 -1.74 3.02 4.98
C VAL A 69 -0.80 1.84 4.73
N ASP A 70 -0.78 0.86 5.64
CA ASP A 70 0.00 -0.36 5.47
C ASP A 70 -0.44 -1.17 4.26
N ALA A 71 -1.75 -1.29 4.04
CA ALA A 71 -2.31 -1.96 2.87
C ALA A 71 -1.88 -1.24 1.58
N ARG A 72 -1.97 0.10 1.54
CA ARG A 72 -1.54 0.92 0.39
C ARG A 72 -0.07 0.68 0.05
N GLY A 73 0.80 0.67 1.06
CA GLY A 73 2.23 0.40 0.88
C GLY A 73 2.52 -1.00 0.35
N LYS A 74 1.81 -2.01 0.86
CA LYS A 74 1.94 -3.41 0.40
C LYS A 74 1.50 -3.58 -1.06
N VAL A 75 0.38 -2.96 -1.45
CA VAL A 75 -0.13 -3.00 -2.83
C VAL A 75 0.82 -2.27 -3.79
N ALA A 76 1.28 -1.06 -3.43
CA ALA A 76 2.26 -0.31 -4.20
C ALA A 76 3.56 -1.11 -4.43
N ARG A 77 4.04 -1.80 -3.38
CA ARG A 77 5.21 -2.67 -3.48
C ARG A 77 4.97 -3.84 -4.45
N ALA A 78 3.82 -4.51 -4.36
CA ALA A 78 3.47 -5.59 -5.27
C ALA A 78 3.41 -5.10 -6.74
N HIS A 79 2.87 -3.90 -6.95
CA HIS A 79 2.81 -3.26 -8.25
C HIS A 79 4.21 -2.93 -8.79
N GLY A 80 5.08 -2.32 -7.98
CA GLY A 80 6.46 -2.04 -8.36
C GLY A 80 7.27 -3.31 -8.69
N LEU A 81 7.08 -4.39 -7.93
CA LEU A 81 7.71 -5.69 -8.22
C LEU A 81 7.22 -6.29 -9.55
N LEU A 82 5.93 -6.17 -9.87
CA LEU A 82 5.39 -6.61 -11.15
C LEU A 82 6.00 -5.83 -12.32
N LEU A 83 6.17 -4.51 -12.16
CA LEU A 83 6.84 -3.68 -13.15
C LEU A 83 8.32 -4.07 -13.31
N ALA A 84 9.05 -4.27 -12.21
CA ALA A 84 10.43 -4.73 -12.25
C ALA A 84 10.57 -6.04 -13.03
N TYR A 85 9.73 -7.03 -12.73
CA TYR A 85 9.66 -8.29 -13.45
C TYR A 85 9.34 -8.08 -14.94
N ALA A 86 8.35 -7.24 -15.27
CA ALA A 86 8.00 -6.94 -16.66
C ALA A 86 9.18 -6.30 -17.43
N LYS A 87 9.97 -5.44 -16.78
CA LYS A 87 11.17 -4.83 -17.35
C LYS A 87 12.27 -5.85 -17.64
N GLU A 88 12.56 -6.73 -16.70
CA GLU A 88 13.54 -7.82 -16.89
C GLU A 88 13.16 -8.76 -18.03
N GLN A 89 11.86 -8.93 -18.28
CA GLN A 89 11.33 -9.76 -19.37
C GLN A 89 11.13 -9.00 -20.70
N GLY A 90 11.52 -7.72 -20.79
CA GLY A 90 11.37 -6.91 -22.01
C GLY A 90 9.91 -6.58 -22.37
N LEU A 91 8.99 -6.65 -21.41
CA LEU A 91 7.56 -6.40 -21.60
C LEU A 91 7.18 -4.92 -21.46
N THR A 92 8.17 -4.03 -21.41
CA THR A 92 7.99 -2.58 -21.16
C THR A 92 7.04 -1.89 -22.13
N LEU A 93 7.03 -2.32 -23.41
CA LEU A 93 6.12 -1.79 -24.43
C LEU A 93 4.64 -2.05 -24.14
N ALA A 94 4.30 -3.05 -23.32
CA ALA A 94 2.92 -3.37 -22.96
C ALA A 94 2.37 -2.52 -21.79
N TYR A 95 3.23 -1.79 -21.07
CA TYR A 95 2.88 -1.11 -19.82
C TYR A 95 2.97 0.42 -19.89
N GLY A 96 3.46 1.01 -20.99
CA GLY A 96 3.50 2.47 -21.19
C GLY A 96 4.28 3.22 -20.09
N ASP A 97 3.83 4.44 -19.75
CA ASP A 97 4.48 5.35 -18.78
C ASP A 97 4.40 4.90 -17.31
N GLN A 98 3.85 3.72 -17.01
CA GLN A 98 3.70 3.22 -15.63
C GLN A 98 5.04 2.92 -14.94
N PHE A 99 6.15 2.92 -15.68
CA PHE A 99 7.50 2.68 -15.15
C PHE A 99 8.10 3.84 -14.36
N GLU A 100 7.59 5.08 -14.47
CA GLU A 100 8.14 6.18 -13.66
C GLU A 100 7.93 5.95 -12.15
N CYS A 101 6.93 5.14 -11.77
CA CYS A 101 6.69 4.75 -10.38
C CYS A 101 7.72 3.72 -9.85
N HIS A 102 8.43 3.01 -10.73
CA HIS A 102 9.39 1.97 -10.37
C HIS A 102 10.61 2.54 -9.61
N ASP A 103 11.09 3.72 -9.99
CA ASP A 103 12.30 4.30 -9.37
C ASP A 103 12.05 4.72 -7.92
N PHE A 104 10.83 5.16 -7.59
CA PHE A 104 10.40 5.43 -6.22
C PHE A 104 10.33 4.15 -5.37
N VAL A 105 9.74 3.07 -5.91
CA VAL A 105 9.64 1.78 -5.19
C VAL A 105 11.01 1.10 -5.04
N LYS A 106 11.91 1.25 -6.01
CA LYS A 106 13.29 0.77 -5.90
C LYS A 106 14.01 1.47 -4.74
N GLY A 107 13.85 2.79 -4.63
CA GLY A 107 14.35 3.56 -3.48
C GLY A 107 13.81 3.07 -2.13
N LEU A 108 12.52 2.75 -2.03
CA LEU A 108 11.92 2.18 -0.81
C LEU A 108 12.41 0.75 -0.51
N GLY A 109 12.64 -0.07 -1.54
CA GLY A 109 13.18 -1.42 -1.41
C GLY A 109 14.62 -1.43 -0.93
N ASP A 110 15.45 -0.51 -1.45
CA ASP A 110 16.84 -0.32 -1.03
C ASP A 110 16.91 0.22 0.41
N GLN A 111 15.98 1.10 0.81
CA GLN A 111 15.85 1.60 2.18
C GLN A 111 15.48 0.48 3.16
N ALA A 112 14.48 -0.35 2.83
CA ALA A 112 14.03 -1.45 3.68
C ALA A 112 15.12 -2.54 3.82
N ALA A 113 15.88 -2.81 2.76
CA ALA A 113 17.02 -3.72 2.81
C ALA A 113 18.14 -3.16 3.71
N SER A 114 18.41 -1.86 3.63
CA SER A 114 19.38 -1.16 4.50
C SER A 114 18.97 -1.19 5.98
N ASP A 115 17.68 -1.00 6.28
CA ASP A 115 17.16 -1.00 7.65
C ASP A 115 17.20 -2.39 8.30
N VAL A 116 16.93 -3.45 7.54
CA VAL A 116 17.10 -4.84 8.00
C VAL A 116 18.57 -5.16 8.26
N VAL A 117 19.49 -4.73 7.39
CA VAL A 117 20.93 -4.91 7.59
C VAL A 117 21.42 -4.15 8.83
N ARG A 118 20.91 -2.94 9.09
CA ARG A 118 21.20 -2.18 10.32
C ARG A 118 20.65 -2.85 11.57
N LEU A 119 19.46 -3.44 11.52
CA LEU A 119 18.87 -4.14 12.65
C LEU A 119 19.68 -5.40 13.03
N VAL A 120 20.25 -6.09 12.04
CA VAL A 120 21.08 -7.29 12.22
C VAL A 120 22.51 -6.94 12.64
N ALA A 121 23.01 -5.74 12.30
CA ALA A 121 24.35 -5.29 12.70
C ALA A 121 24.44 -4.74 14.14
N VAL A 122 23.32 -4.57 14.83
CA VAL A 122 23.22 -4.06 16.22
C VAL A 122 22.74 -5.15 17.20
N ALA A 123 22.45 -6.36 16.70
CA ALA A 123 22.13 -7.55 17.50
C ALA A 123 23.38 -8.44 17.68
#